data_AF-A0A428T579-F1
#
_entry.id   AF-A0A428T579-F1
#
_cell.length_a   1.000
_cell.length_b   1.000
_cell.length_c   1.000
_cell.angle_alpha   90.00
_cell.angle_beta   90.00
_cell.angle_gamma   90.00
#
_symmetry.space_group_name_H-M   'P 1'
#
loop_
_entity.id
_entity.type
_entity.pdbx_description
1 polymer ?
#
loop_
_entity_poly.entity_id
_entity_poly.type
_entity_poly.pdbx_seq_one_letter_code
_entity_poly.pdbx_strand_id
1 'polypeptide(L)'
;MFAKFTAVLAAASATLVSASPIAPRGSSGSASVTPHDQYSSSIGVLGCKINTNRVAYWPGSVDCNNICVKVSNEGRSVYLLKIDSSGGAHDISYDAWNYLGFGTSATKDPHQGGGIAMNYEYVDASKCKDLMDDGKLPLAAANSMNYVAACLSEPKSWVAQNYALYNINDPVCKHGVDEKCHLNLAVSNQPQCPSGLGSVKETNLKVENILYGSGKKVAAL
;
A
#
# COMPACT_ATOMS: atom_id res chain seq x y z
N MET A 1 -73.39 -2.53 -0.08
CA MET A 1 -72.21 -3.10 -0.76
C MET A 1 -70.98 -2.65 0.00
N PHE A 2 -70.30 -3.55 0.71
CA PHE A 2 -69.18 -3.23 1.60
C PHE A 2 -67.83 -3.36 0.86
N ALA A 3 -66.93 -2.46 1.22
CA ALA A 3 -65.63 -2.13 0.63
C ALA A 3 -64.62 -3.29 0.52
N LYS A 4 -63.69 -3.17 -0.43
CA LYS A 4 -62.29 -3.62 -0.28
C LYS A 4 -61.34 -2.70 -1.07
N PHE A 5 -60.64 -1.81 -0.37
CA PHE A 5 -59.41 -1.20 -0.89
C PHE A 5 -58.25 -2.07 -0.41
N THR A 6 -57.54 -2.69 -1.35
CA THR A 6 -56.35 -3.49 -1.07
C THR A 6 -55.15 -2.55 -1.00
N ALA A 7 -54.62 -2.31 0.19
CA ALA A 7 -53.38 -1.57 0.38
C ALA A 7 -52.19 -2.49 0.05
N VAL A 8 -51.42 -2.14 -0.98
CA VAL A 8 -50.15 -2.79 -1.32
C VAL A 8 -49.05 -2.17 -0.46
N LEU A 9 -48.54 -2.91 0.50
CA LEU A 9 -47.36 -2.54 1.29
C LEU A 9 -46.10 -2.86 0.48
N ALA A 10 -45.43 -1.82 -0.03
CA ALA A 10 -44.10 -1.94 -0.61
C ALA A 10 -43.07 -2.07 0.52
N ALA A 11 -42.46 -3.24 0.66
CA ALA A 11 -41.35 -3.46 1.57
C ALA A 11 -40.07 -2.84 0.95
N ALA A 12 -39.58 -1.76 1.55
CA ALA A 12 -38.28 -1.21 1.21
C ALA A 12 -37.18 -2.05 1.89
N SER A 13 -36.46 -2.85 1.10
CA SER A 13 -35.26 -3.54 1.55
C SER A 13 -34.13 -2.53 1.72
N ALA A 14 -33.85 -2.14 2.97
CA ALA A 14 -32.66 -1.37 3.30
C ALA A 14 -31.43 -2.29 3.22
N THR A 15 -30.60 -2.11 2.18
CA THR A 15 -29.28 -2.70 2.11
C THR A 15 -28.37 -2.01 3.12
N LEU A 16 -28.01 -2.73 4.19
CA LEU A 16 -26.97 -2.28 5.11
C LEU A 16 -25.63 -2.31 4.36
N VAL A 17 -25.13 -1.12 4.00
CA VAL A 17 -23.74 -0.96 3.60
C VAL A 17 -22.91 -1.15 4.86
N SER A 18 -22.31 -2.33 5.02
CA SER A 18 -21.32 -2.58 6.08
C SER A 18 -20.14 -1.64 5.87
N ALA A 19 -20.10 -0.54 6.62
CA ALA A 19 -18.89 0.26 6.74
C ALA A 19 -17.80 -0.63 7.35
N SER A 20 -16.74 -0.91 6.60
CA SER A 20 -15.56 -1.57 7.16
C SER A 20 -15.07 -0.72 8.34
N PRO A 21 -14.86 -1.30 9.54
CA PRO A 21 -14.37 -0.54 10.67
C PRO A 21 -13.01 0.04 10.30
N ILE A 22 -12.90 1.36 10.32
CA ILE A 22 -11.62 2.07 10.30
C ILE A 22 -10.83 1.51 11.48
N ALA A 23 -9.72 0.82 11.22
CA ALA A 23 -8.86 0.33 12.29
C ALA A 23 -8.42 1.54 13.13
N PRO A 24 -8.72 1.57 14.43
CA PRO A 24 -8.32 2.70 15.27
C PRO A 24 -6.80 2.83 15.22
N ARG A 25 -6.32 4.08 15.16
CA ARG A 25 -4.90 4.44 15.30
C ARG A 25 -4.38 3.79 16.58
N GLY A 26 -3.31 2.98 16.51
CA GLY A 26 -2.83 2.17 17.64
C GLY A 26 -3.44 0.77 17.74
N SER A 27 -4.13 0.28 16.71
CA SER A 27 -4.49 -1.14 16.61
C SER A 27 -3.22 -1.99 16.51
N SER A 28 -3.05 -2.91 17.45
CA SER A 28 -1.94 -3.84 17.53
C SER A 28 -2.45 -5.28 17.60
N GLY A 29 -1.62 -6.24 17.21
CA GLY A 29 -1.95 -7.64 17.31
C GLY A 29 -0.74 -8.55 17.12
N SER A 30 -1.02 -9.83 17.03
CA SER A 30 -0.05 -10.85 16.63
C SER A 30 -0.59 -11.57 15.39
N ALA A 31 0.30 -11.91 14.47
CA ALA A 31 -0.05 -12.61 13.25
C ALA A 31 1.05 -13.61 12.86
N SER A 32 0.65 -14.63 12.10
CA SER A 32 1.58 -15.48 11.38
C SER A 32 2.09 -14.72 10.16
N VAL A 33 3.30 -14.17 10.24
CA VAL A 33 3.88 -13.29 9.22
C VAL A 33 4.78 -14.06 8.27
N THR A 34 4.53 -13.93 6.97
CA THR A 34 5.16 -14.68 5.88
C THR A 34 6.04 -13.78 4.99
N PRO A 35 7.07 -14.35 4.33
CA PRO A 35 7.91 -13.59 3.41
C PRO A 35 7.22 -13.39 2.05
N HIS A 36 7.30 -12.18 1.51
CA HIS A 36 6.87 -11.82 0.16
C HIS A 36 8.08 -11.29 -0.62
N ASP A 37 8.48 -11.98 -1.69
CA ASP A 37 9.69 -11.63 -2.45
C ASP A 37 9.42 -10.71 -3.65
N GLN A 38 8.18 -10.65 -4.14
CA GLN A 38 7.81 -9.80 -5.26
C GLN A 38 7.24 -8.45 -4.81
N TYR A 39 7.76 -7.34 -5.33
CA TYR A 39 7.16 -6.04 -5.09
C TYR A 39 5.83 -5.88 -5.83
N SER A 40 4.82 -5.38 -5.12
CA SER A 40 3.54 -4.95 -5.68
C SER A 40 2.90 -3.87 -4.82
N SER A 41 1.90 -3.18 -5.38
CA SER A 41 1.09 -2.19 -4.66
C SER A 41 -0.31 -2.09 -5.26
N SER A 42 -1.33 -2.36 -4.44
CA SER A 42 -2.74 -2.21 -4.83
C SER A 42 -3.22 -0.76 -4.92
N ILE A 43 -2.47 0.20 -4.36
CA ILE A 43 -2.78 1.64 -4.42
C ILE A 43 -1.87 2.42 -5.37
N GLY A 44 -0.99 1.73 -6.10
CA GLY A 44 -0.14 2.35 -7.10
C GLY A 44 1.05 3.13 -6.52
N VAL A 45 1.59 2.71 -5.38
CA VAL A 45 2.87 3.24 -4.88
C VAL A 45 3.99 2.79 -5.82
N LEU A 46 4.97 3.68 -6.03
CA LEU A 46 6.07 3.45 -6.96
C LEU A 46 7.27 2.84 -6.25
N GLY A 47 7.59 1.59 -6.60
CA GLY A 47 8.69 0.81 -6.00
C GLY A 47 10.05 1.46 -6.17
N CYS A 48 10.27 2.18 -7.28
CA CYS A 48 11.54 2.86 -7.56
C CYS A 48 11.76 4.11 -6.70
N LYS A 49 10.77 4.50 -5.88
CA LYS A 49 10.77 5.70 -5.05
C LYS A 49 10.62 5.38 -3.56
N ILE A 50 10.62 4.10 -3.19
CA ILE A 50 10.51 3.66 -1.81
C ILE A 50 11.55 2.60 -1.50
N ASN A 51 11.70 2.27 -0.22
CA ASN A 51 12.43 1.07 0.17
C ASN A 51 11.55 -0.18 0.05
N THR A 52 11.68 -0.92 -1.06
CA THR A 52 10.90 -2.16 -1.31
C THR A 52 11.20 -3.30 -0.35
N ASN A 53 12.32 -3.22 0.39
CA ASN A 53 12.66 -4.16 1.46
C ASN A 53 11.95 -3.85 2.78
N ARG A 54 11.05 -2.86 2.80
CA ARG A 54 10.27 -2.44 3.98
C ARG A 54 8.80 -2.23 3.63
N VAL A 55 8.19 -3.25 3.02
CA VAL A 55 6.78 -3.23 2.59
C VAL A 55 5.98 -4.29 3.36
N ALA A 56 4.74 -3.96 3.69
CA ALA A 56 3.74 -4.88 4.24
C ALA A 56 2.59 -5.08 3.23
N TYR A 57 2.26 -6.34 3.00
CA TYR A 57 1.14 -6.82 2.18
C TYR A 57 0.12 -7.44 3.15
N TRP A 58 -0.78 -6.59 3.65
CA TRP A 58 -1.63 -6.93 4.79
C TRP A 58 -3.03 -7.34 4.35
N PRO A 59 -3.82 -8.01 5.20
CA PRO A 59 -5.23 -8.22 4.92
C PRO A 59 -6.00 -6.91 4.83
N GLY A 60 -6.99 -6.87 3.94
CA GLY A 60 -7.91 -5.74 3.79
C GLY A 60 -7.35 -4.59 2.95
N SER A 61 -8.18 -3.56 2.75
CA SER A 61 -7.82 -2.40 1.95
C SER A 61 -6.75 -1.54 2.62
N VAL A 62 -5.97 -0.83 1.80
CA VAL A 62 -5.08 0.23 2.27
C VAL A 62 -5.91 1.49 2.52
N ASP A 63 -5.83 2.02 3.73
CA ASP A 63 -6.54 3.25 4.12
C ASP A 63 -5.62 4.49 4.03
N CYS A 64 -6.11 5.66 4.44
CA CYS A 64 -5.43 6.94 4.28
C CYS A 64 -4.56 7.37 5.48
N ASN A 65 -4.50 6.58 6.55
CA ASN A 65 -3.81 6.92 7.80
C ASN A 65 -2.87 5.81 8.31
N ASN A 66 -3.33 4.56 8.31
CA ASN A 66 -2.66 3.38 8.82
C ASN A 66 -1.79 2.72 7.75
N ILE A 67 -0.98 3.51 7.06
CA ILE A 67 -0.05 3.05 6.02
C ILE A 67 1.34 2.69 6.56
N CYS A 68 1.56 2.83 7.87
CA CYS A 68 2.82 2.49 8.52
C CYS A 68 2.58 1.49 9.64
N VAL A 69 3.24 0.34 9.56
CA VAL A 69 3.13 -0.75 10.53
C VAL A 69 4.49 -1.01 11.13
N LYS A 70 4.58 -1.00 12.45
CA LYS A 70 5.73 -1.55 13.15
C LYS A 70 5.52 -3.05 13.32
N VAL A 71 6.47 -3.86 12.87
CA VAL A 71 6.47 -5.32 13.13
C VAL A 71 7.67 -5.66 13.99
N SER A 72 7.48 -6.56 14.95
CA SER A 72 8.50 -6.93 15.93
C SER A 72 8.50 -8.42 16.24
N ASN A 73 9.70 -8.95 16.45
CA ASN A 73 9.95 -10.33 16.83
C ASN A 73 11.24 -10.41 17.65
N GLU A 74 11.20 -11.10 18.80
CA GLU A 74 12.38 -11.36 19.65
C GLU A 74 13.30 -10.14 19.86
N GLY A 75 12.73 -9.01 20.27
CA GLY A 75 13.47 -7.76 20.53
C GLY A 75 13.89 -6.96 19.29
N ARG A 76 13.68 -7.48 18.09
CA ARG A 76 13.91 -6.78 16.81
C ARG A 76 12.63 -6.11 16.36
N SER A 77 12.76 -4.97 15.68
CA SER A 77 11.61 -4.33 15.04
C SER A 77 12.01 -3.56 13.79
N VAL A 78 11.06 -3.44 12.86
CA VAL A 78 11.16 -2.59 11.67
C VAL A 78 9.84 -1.87 11.45
N TYR A 79 9.91 -0.73 10.77
CA TYR A 79 8.73 -0.06 10.21
C TYR A 79 8.55 -0.51 8.76
N LEU A 80 7.31 -0.70 8.35
CA LEU A 80 6.92 -1.19 7.02
C LEU A 80 5.79 -0.34 6.45
N LEU A 81 5.86 -0.08 5.15
CA LEU A 81 4.80 0.59 4.39
C LEU A 81 3.70 -0.42 4.02
N LYS A 82 2.50 -0.25 4.57
CA LYS A 82 1.31 -1.00 4.16
C LYS A 82 0.71 -0.35 2.92
N ILE A 83 1.09 -0.84 1.76
CA ILE A 83 0.74 -0.27 0.44
C ILE A 83 0.16 -1.30 -0.51
N ASP A 84 -0.06 -2.51 -0.01
CA ASP A 84 -0.69 -3.56 -0.76
C ASP A 84 -1.61 -4.39 0.15
N SER A 85 -2.54 -5.07 -0.50
CA SER A 85 -3.50 -5.97 0.13
C SER A 85 -3.18 -7.40 -0.26
N SER A 86 -3.06 -8.27 0.72
CA SER A 86 -3.06 -9.72 0.51
C SER A 86 -4.48 -10.26 0.75
N GLY A 87 -4.81 -11.41 0.17
CA GLY A 87 -6.11 -12.08 0.31
C GLY A 87 -6.39 -12.67 1.70
N GLY A 88 -5.94 -12.03 2.78
CA GLY A 88 -6.08 -12.50 4.17
C GLY A 88 -4.75 -12.85 4.86
N ALA A 89 -3.63 -12.80 4.15
CA ALA A 89 -2.31 -13.14 4.68
C ALA A 89 -1.61 -11.93 5.32
N HIS A 90 -0.63 -12.17 6.18
CA HIS A 90 0.17 -11.10 6.76
C HIS A 90 1.57 -11.19 6.18
N ASP A 91 1.75 -10.74 4.94
CA ASP A 91 3.04 -10.84 4.29
C ASP A 91 3.84 -9.56 4.44
N ILE A 92 5.15 -9.68 4.49
CA ILE A 92 6.08 -8.54 4.47
C ILE A 92 7.21 -8.84 3.50
N SER A 93 7.85 -7.80 2.98
CA SER A 93 9.01 -7.94 2.09
C SER A 93 10.03 -8.93 2.66
N TYR A 94 10.54 -9.83 1.81
CA TYR A 94 11.36 -10.96 2.24
C TYR A 94 12.55 -10.55 3.12
N ASP A 95 13.22 -9.43 2.82
CA ASP A 95 14.29 -8.91 3.67
C ASP A 95 13.84 -8.57 5.10
N ALA A 96 12.69 -7.93 5.25
CA ALA A 96 12.15 -7.58 6.56
C ALA A 96 11.78 -8.84 7.35
N TRP A 97 11.15 -9.83 6.70
CA TRP A 97 10.85 -11.12 7.30
C TRP A 97 12.13 -11.84 7.76
N ASN A 98 13.15 -11.87 6.90
CA ASN A 98 14.42 -12.53 7.21
C ASN A 98 15.16 -11.84 8.38
N TYR A 99 15.17 -10.51 8.41
CA TYR A 99 15.75 -9.75 9.51
C TYR A 99 15.01 -9.98 10.83
N LEU A 100 13.68 -9.92 10.80
CA LEU A 100 12.86 -10.13 12.00
C LEU A 100 12.92 -11.57 12.50
N GLY A 101 13.01 -12.56 11.61
CA GLY A 101 13.15 -13.98 11.97
C GLY A 101 14.55 -14.32 12.45
N PHE A 102 15.59 -13.92 11.71
CA PHE A 102 16.95 -14.47 11.85
C PHE A 102 18.05 -13.43 12.14
N GLY A 103 17.72 -12.13 12.10
CA GLY A 103 18.59 -11.06 12.60
C GLY A 103 19.53 -10.52 11.54
N THR A 104 19.33 -10.92 10.28
CA THR A 104 20.21 -10.64 9.14
C THR A 104 19.37 -10.34 7.89
N SER A 105 19.93 -9.56 6.98
CA SER A 105 19.29 -9.30 5.68
C SER A 105 19.20 -10.58 4.86
N ALA A 106 18.12 -10.72 4.08
CA ALA A 106 17.97 -11.82 3.13
C ALA A 106 19.08 -11.82 2.05
N THR A 107 19.67 -10.66 1.75
CA THR A 107 20.81 -10.57 0.81
C THR A 107 22.12 -11.12 1.36
N LYS A 108 22.23 -11.23 2.70
CA LYS A 108 23.46 -11.66 3.38
C LYS A 108 23.40 -13.12 3.79
N ASP A 109 22.30 -13.53 4.39
CA ASP A 109 22.08 -14.90 4.87
C ASP A 109 20.59 -15.22 4.67
N PRO A 110 20.22 -15.70 3.47
CA PRO A 110 18.82 -15.98 3.11
C PRO A 110 18.31 -17.24 3.81
N HIS A 111 17.23 -17.08 4.58
CA HIS A 111 16.51 -18.19 5.21
C HIS A 111 15.23 -18.50 4.43
N GLN A 112 14.81 -19.75 4.50
CA GLN A 112 13.52 -20.21 3.96
C GLN A 112 12.63 -20.64 5.12
N GLY A 113 11.34 -20.40 5.01
CA GLY A 113 10.33 -20.80 5.97
C GLY A 113 8.95 -20.31 5.58
N GLY A 114 8.04 -20.33 6.56
CA GLY A 114 6.67 -19.83 6.38
C GLY A 114 6.35 -18.79 7.44
N GLY A 115 5.14 -18.87 7.98
CA GLY A 115 4.66 -17.94 8.99
C GLY A 115 5.48 -18.00 10.28
N ILE A 116 5.95 -16.84 10.74
CA ILE A 116 6.52 -16.64 12.07
C ILE A 116 5.51 -15.82 12.87
N ALA A 117 5.19 -16.22 14.10
CA ALA A 117 4.33 -15.42 14.97
C ALA A 117 5.06 -14.13 15.37
N MET A 118 4.61 -12.99 14.84
CA MET A 118 5.20 -11.67 15.10
C MET A 118 4.13 -10.71 15.61
N ASN A 119 4.55 -9.73 16.42
CA ASN A 119 3.66 -8.66 16.87
C ASN A 119 3.70 -7.49 15.89
N TYR A 120 2.55 -6.88 15.65
CA TYR A 120 2.42 -5.69 14.82
C TYR A 120 1.64 -4.59 15.52
N GLU A 121 1.91 -3.35 15.13
CA GLU A 121 1.23 -2.15 15.61
C GLU A 121 1.11 -1.14 14.46
N TYR A 122 -0.10 -0.66 14.20
CA TYR A 122 -0.29 0.50 13.33
C TYR A 122 0.18 1.76 14.05
N VAL A 123 1.20 2.40 13.48
CA VAL A 123 1.81 3.61 14.03
C VAL A 123 1.53 4.79 13.12
N ASP A 124 1.81 6.00 13.61
CA ASP A 124 1.68 7.19 12.76
C ASP A 124 2.54 7.08 11.50
N ALA A 125 1.96 7.41 10.35
CA ALA A 125 2.62 7.30 9.05
C ALA A 125 3.94 8.08 8.95
N SER A 126 4.12 9.12 9.79
CA SER A 126 5.40 9.83 9.89
C SER A 126 6.58 8.94 10.29
N LYS A 127 6.35 7.81 10.96
CA LYS A 127 7.39 6.83 11.32
C LYS A 127 7.98 6.08 10.12
N CYS A 128 7.28 6.12 8.98
CA CYS A 128 7.73 5.51 7.73
C CYS A 128 8.25 6.55 6.72
N LYS A 129 8.45 7.83 7.09
CA LYS A 129 8.90 8.87 6.14
C LYS A 129 10.18 8.53 5.41
N ASP A 130 11.16 7.95 6.10
CA ASP A 130 12.44 7.57 5.52
C ASP A 130 12.34 6.37 4.55
N LEU A 131 11.17 5.72 4.48
CA LEU A 131 10.89 4.66 3.52
C LEU A 131 10.27 5.20 2.23
N MET A 132 9.93 6.50 2.18
CA MET A 132 9.22 7.14 1.09
C MET A 132 10.09 8.20 0.38
N ASP A 133 9.54 8.80 -0.67
CA ASP A 133 10.24 9.81 -1.48
C ASP A 133 10.00 11.21 -0.91
N ASP A 134 11.06 11.85 -0.43
CA ASP A 134 10.99 13.17 0.22
C ASP A 134 9.92 13.23 1.35
N GLY A 135 9.77 12.10 2.07
CA GLY A 135 8.79 11.93 3.13
C GLY A 135 7.32 11.92 2.69
N LYS A 136 7.05 11.82 1.38
CA LYS A 136 5.70 11.76 0.79
C LYS A 136 5.46 10.42 0.12
N LEU A 137 4.23 9.92 0.16
CA LEU A 137 3.85 8.69 -0.50
C LEU A 137 3.88 8.87 -2.04
N PRO A 138 4.80 8.22 -2.77
CA PRO A 138 4.96 8.41 -4.21
C PRO A 138 3.99 7.50 -4.97
N LEU A 139 3.02 8.10 -5.65
CA LEU A 139 1.93 7.39 -6.33
C LEU A 139 1.99 7.58 -7.85
N ALA A 140 1.64 6.52 -8.59
CA ALA A 140 1.49 6.51 -10.03
C ALA A 140 0.30 7.40 -10.43
N ALA A 141 0.55 8.51 -11.14
CA ALA A 141 -0.48 9.46 -11.53
C ALA A 141 -1.58 8.82 -12.39
N ALA A 142 -1.22 7.87 -13.25
CA ALA A 142 -2.17 7.21 -14.14
C ALA A 142 -3.06 6.18 -13.43
N ASN A 143 -2.57 5.55 -12.34
CA ASN A 143 -3.17 4.32 -11.80
C ASN A 143 -3.51 4.34 -10.30
N SER A 144 -3.30 5.45 -9.60
CA SER A 144 -3.61 5.60 -8.16
C SER A 144 -4.86 6.43 -7.84
N MET A 145 -5.54 6.96 -8.87
CA MET A 145 -6.51 8.04 -8.69
C MET A 145 -7.72 7.69 -7.83
N ASN A 146 -8.17 6.43 -7.83
CA ASN A 146 -9.26 6.00 -6.94
C ASN A 146 -8.86 6.12 -5.46
N TYR A 147 -7.64 5.71 -5.12
CA TYR A 147 -7.10 5.82 -3.77
C TYR A 147 -6.88 7.29 -3.37
N VAL A 148 -6.27 8.07 -4.26
CA VAL A 148 -6.01 9.51 -4.03
C VAL A 148 -7.32 10.28 -3.81
N ALA A 149 -8.32 10.05 -4.66
CA ALA A 149 -9.62 10.71 -4.52
C ALA A 149 -10.32 10.33 -3.21
N ALA A 150 -10.28 9.05 -2.83
CA ALA A 150 -10.80 8.59 -1.54
C ALA A 150 -10.10 9.30 -0.37
N CYS A 151 -8.77 9.37 -0.37
CA CYS A 151 -8.05 10.04 0.71
C CYS A 151 -8.27 11.56 0.73
N LEU A 152 -8.37 12.21 -0.42
CA LEU A 152 -8.68 13.64 -0.50
C LEU A 152 -10.08 13.99 0.03
N SER A 153 -11.03 13.04 0.00
CA SER A 153 -12.33 13.18 0.67
C SER A 153 -12.23 13.18 2.21
N GLU A 154 -11.09 12.72 2.74
CA GLU A 154 -10.70 12.80 4.15
C GLU A 154 -9.53 13.80 4.30
N PRO A 155 -9.75 15.13 4.22
CA PRO A 155 -8.68 16.13 4.12
C PRO A 155 -7.74 16.19 5.35
N LYS A 156 -8.13 15.56 6.46
CA LYS A 156 -7.32 15.42 7.68
C LYS A 156 -6.50 14.13 7.72
N SER A 157 -6.68 13.23 6.75
CA SER A 157 -5.89 12.01 6.65
C SER A 157 -4.43 12.33 6.34
N TRP A 158 -3.51 11.48 6.78
CA TRP A 158 -2.09 11.69 6.54
C TRP A 158 -1.78 11.71 5.04
N VAL A 159 -2.36 10.78 4.28
CA VAL A 159 -2.11 10.65 2.83
C VAL A 159 -2.61 11.87 2.07
N ALA A 160 -3.80 12.40 2.38
CA ALA A 160 -4.30 13.63 1.73
C ALA A 160 -3.34 14.82 1.83
N GLN A 161 -2.51 14.84 2.88
CA GLN A 161 -1.56 15.91 3.17
C GLN A 161 -0.13 15.59 2.71
N ASN A 162 0.19 14.32 2.44
CA ASN A 162 1.57 13.84 2.27
C ASN A 162 1.71 12.82 1.12
N TYR A 163 1.12 13.10 -0.03
CA TYR A 163 1.33 12.32 -1.26
C TYR A 163 2.04 13.14 -2.34
N ALA A 164 2.61 12.44 -3.31
CA ALA A 164 3.12 13.01 -4.54
C ALA A 164 2.70 12.13 -5.72
N LEU A 165 2.28 12.74 -6.82
CA LEU A 165 1.94 12.03 -8.05
C LEU A 165 3.08 12.15 -9.04
N TYR A 166 3.43 11.03 -9.66
CA TYR A 166 4.46 10.95 -10.69
C TYR A 166 3.90 10.39 -11.98
N ASN A 167 4.40 10.88 -13.12
CA ASN A 167 3.99 10.42 -14.45
C ASN A 167 4.59 9.05 -14.82
N ILE A 168 4.53 8.11 -13.89
CA ILE A 168 4.96 6.73 -14.04
C ILE A 168 3.72 5.85 -14.01
N ASN A 169 3.64 4.91 -14.95
CA ASN A 169 2.42 4.18 -15.22
C ASN A 169 2.27 2.94 -14.35
N ASP A 170 3.35 2.30 -13.92
CA ASP A 170 3.26 1.03 -13.21
C ASP A 170 4.04 1.04 -11.88
N PRO A 171 3.62 0.26 -10.86
CA PRO A 171 4.29 0.21 -9.57
C PRO A 171 5.76 -0.20 -9.66
N VAL A 172 6.14 -1.03 -10.65
CA VAL A 172 7.53 -1.45 -10.87
C VAL A 172 8.35 -0.45 -11.70
N CYS A 173 7.76 0.72 -11.99
CA CYS A 173 8.35 1.86 -12.68
C CYS A 173 8.92 1.57 -14.08
N LYS A 174 8.36 0.61 -14.81
CA LYS A 174 8.84 0.21 -16.12
C LYS A 174 8.57 1.27 -17.19
N HIS A 175 7.41 1.92 -17.16
CA HIS A 175 7.03 2.92 -18.16
C HIS A 175 6.60 4.25 -17.55
N GLY A 176 6.95 5.34 -18.22
CA GLY A 176 6.56 6.70 -17.87
C GLY A 176 7.65 7.74 -18.08
N VAL A 177 7.49 8.86 -17.39
CA VAL A 177 8.46 9.93 -17.26
C VAL A 177 8.59 10.25 -15.77
N ASP A 178 9.81 10.29 -15.25
CA ASP A 178 10.05 10.64 -13.84
C ASP A 178 9.88 12.16 -13.62
N GLU A 179 8.63 12.59 -13.58
CA GLU A 179 8.23 13.98 -13.35
C GLU A 179 7.03 14.04 -12.41
N LYS A 180 6.93 15.11 -11.63
CA LYS A 180 5.80 15.33 -10.73
C LYS A 180 4.59 15.83 -11.51
N CYS A 181 3.42 15.31 -11.17
CA CYS A 181 2.13 15.77 -11.68
C CYS A 181 1.39 16.56 -10.61
N HIS A 182 0.53 17.47 -11.05
CA HIS A 182 -0.36 18.25 -10.20
C HIS A 182 -1.81 17.78 -10.36
N LEU A 183 -2.54 17.68 -9.25
CA LEU A 183 -3.95 17.31 -9.25
C LEU A 183 -4.80 18.44 -8.69
N ASN A 184 -5.85 18.81 -9.42
CA ASN A 184 -6.90 19.69 -8.95
C ASN A 184 -8.26 19.07 -9.28
N LEU A 185 -8.85 18.40 -8.28
CA LEU A 185 -10.14 17.72 -8.41
C LEU A 185 -11.32 18.66 -8.69
N ALA A 186 -11.18 19.96 -8.47
CA ALA A 186 -12.20 20.94 -8.86
C ALA A 186 -12.22 21.21 -10.38
N VAL A 187 -11.15 20.81 -11.08
CA VAL A 187 -10.98 21.00 -12.54
C VAL A 187 -11.06 19.67 -13.29
N SER A 188 -10.37 18.64 -12.80
CA SER A 188 -10.29 17.34 -13.46
C SER A 188 -10.00 16.20 -12.48
N ASN A 189 -10.51 15.00 -12.78
CA ASN A 189 -10.13 13.77 -12.08
C ASN A 189 -8.80 13.18 -12.60
N GLN A 190 -8.16 13.80 -13.58
CA GLN A 190 -6.86 13.40 -14.12
C GLN A 190 -5.75 14.37 -13.68
N PRO A 191 -4.60 13.85 -13.19
CA PRO A 191 -3.43 14.67 -12.91
C PRO A 191 -2.87 15.31 -14.19
N GLN A 192 -2.39 16.55 -14.05
CA GLN A 192 -1.67 17.28 -15.08
C GLN A 192 -0.17 17.05 -14.91
N CYS A 193 0.46 16.47 -15.92
CA CYS A 193 1.90 16.19 -15.94
C CYS A 193 2.57 17.01 -17.06
N PRO A 194 3.82 17.51 -16.87
CA PRO A 194 4.50 18.34 -17.86
C PRO A 194 4.60 17.72 -19.27
N SER A 195 4.85 16.41 -19.38
CA SER A 195 4.90 15.71 -20.66
C SER A 195 3.55 15.16 -21.15
N GLY A 196 2.46 15.49 -20.46
CA GLY A 196 1.16 14.83 -20.62
C GLY A 196 1.09 13.50 -19.87
N LEU A 197 -0.08 13.18 -19.32
CA LEU A 197 -0.32 11.97 -18.53
C LEU A 197 -0.27 10.70 -19.42
N GLY A 198 0.30 9.62 -18.89
CA GLY A 198 0.17 8.28 -19.49
C GLY A 198 1.24 7.95 -20.53
N SER A 199 2.44 8.53 -20.42
CA SER A 199 3.58 8.19 -21.28
C SER A 199 3.93 6.70 -21.17
N VAL A 200 4.10 6.00 -22.29
CA VAL A 200 4.51 4.58 -22.34
C VAL A 200 6.00 4.40 -22.58
N LYS A 201 6.79 5.48 -22.45
CA LYS A 201 8.24 5.43 -22.64
C LYS A 201 8.87 4.53 -21.57
N GLU A 202 9.77 3.63 -21.97
CA GLU A 202 10.56 2.87 -20.99
C GLU A 202 11.40 3.80 -20.11
N THR A 203 11.42 3.52 -18.81
CA THR A 203 12.26 4.25 -17.87
C THR A 203 13.58 3.51 -17.62
N ASN A 204 14.57 4.22 -17.07
CA ASN A 204 15.80 3.61 -16.55
C ASN A 204 15.72 3.34 -15.03
N LEU A 205 14.54 3.49 -14.43
CA LEU A 205 14.32 3.26 -13.00
C LEU A 205 14.29 1.75 -12.74
N LYS A 206 14.74 1.37 -11.56
CA LYS A 206 14.86 -0.03 -11.18
C LYS A 206 14.07 -0.29 -9.91
N VAL A 207 13.35 -1.39 -9.92
CA VAL A 207 12.74 -1.98 -8.74
C VAL A 207 13.33 -3.37 -8.62
N GLU A 208 13.89 -3.67 -7.45
CA GLU A 208 14.56 -4.93 -7.19
C GLU A 208 13.78 -5.75 -6.17
N ASN A 209 13.63 -7.03 -6.48
CA ASN A 209 13.17 -8.08 -5.59
C ASN A 209 14.39 -8.85 -5.07
N ILE A 210 14.28 -9.44 -3.88
CA ILE A 210 15.27 -10.43 -3.42
C ILE A 210 14.64 -11.80 -3.61
N LEU A 211 15.17 -12.58 -4.55
CA LEU A 211 14.62 -13.89 -4.87
C LEU A 211 14.68 -14.80 -3.64
N TYR A 212 13.52 -15.31 -3.27
CA TYR A 212 13.32 -16.12 -2.08
C TYR A 212 14.34 -17.26 -1.94
N GLY A 213 14.90 -17.43 -0.74
CA GLY A 213 15.88 -18.47 -0.42
C GLY A 213 17.27 -18.33 -1.04
N SER A 214 17.48 -17.34 -1.93
CA SER A 214 18.75 -17.17 -2.65
C SER A 214 19.55 -15.93 -2.26
N GLY A 215 18.88 -14.91 -1.74
CA GLY A 215 19.47 -13.59 -1.47
C GLY A 215 19.84 -12.79 -2.72
N LYS A 216 19.62 -13.32 -3.92
CA LYS A 216 19.95 -12.65 -5.19
C LYS A 216 18.92 -11.57 -5.50
N LYS A 217 19.42 -10.39 -5.88
CA LYS A 217 18.56 -9.33 -6.40
C LYS A 217 18.21 -9.57 -7.86
N VAL A 218 16.94 -9.42 -8.18
CA VAL A 218 16.40 -9.53 -9.54
C VAL A 218 15.48 -8.36 -9.82
N ALA A 219 15.34 -7.96 -11.09
CA ALA A 219 14.37 -6.94 -11.46
C ALA A 219 12.94 -7.41 -11.10
N ALA A 220 12.14 -6.52 -10.50
CA ALA A 220 10.71 -6.74 -10.38
C ALA A 220 10.06 -6.63 -11.76
N LEU A 221 9.01 -7.43 -11.98
CA LEU A 221 8.31 -7.56 -13.26
C LEU A 221 6.87 -7.05 -13.14
#